data_AF-A0A0N5CZ80-F1
#
_entry.id   AF-A0A0N5CZ80-F1
#
_cell.length_a   1.000
_cell.length_b   1.000
_cell.length_c   1.000
_cell.angle_alpha   90.00
_cell.angle_beta   90.00
_cell.angle_gamma   90.00
#
_symmetry.space_group_name_H-M   'P 1'
#
loop_
_entity.id
_entity.type
_entity.pdbx_description
1 polymer ?
#
loop_
_entity_poly.entity_id
_entity_poly.type
_entity_poly.pdbx_seq_one_letter_code
_entity_poly.pdbx_strand_id
1 'polypeptide(L)'
;MKPCECDLEEDNYCYLCCGNSHSRCLPAHQYNILRDNGERWEREACARCRQSGAELEGLACDDTDPARLCLQGKCSNSVCHDKKPGQYCDRKMEKICVDDICENPCARISSHLMVCDCPLIDPDTGFASDDRCQLCAILFSINQKD
;
A
#
# COMPACT_ATOMS: atom_id res chain seq x y z
N MET A 1 -27.41 10.39 3.25
CA MET A 1 -26.22 9.53 3.19
C MET A 1 -24.99 10.38 3.46
N LYS A 2 -23.95 9.86 4.12
CA LYS A 2 -22.69 10.59 4.35
C LYS A 2 -21.49 9.68 4.04
N PRO A 3 -20.33 10.25 3.65
CA PRO A 3 -19.09 9.49 3.54
C PRO A 3 -18.75 8.76 4.83
N CYS A 4 -18.21 7.55 4.72
CA CYS A 4 -17.75 6.71 5.82
C CYS A 4 -16.68 5.73 5.32
N GLU A 5 -16.10 4.95 6.23
CA GLU A 5 -15.17 3.86 5.92
C GLU A 5 -15.93 2.53 5.84
N CYS A 6 -15.78 1.84 4.71
CA CYS A 6 -16.27 0.48 4.51
C CYS A 6 -15.55 -0.53 5.42
N ASP A 7 -16.19 -1.68 5.64
CA ASP A 7 -15.62 -2.76 6.46
C ASP A 7 -14.40 -3.43 5.80
N LEU A 8 -14.33 -3.40 4.47
CA LEU A 8 -13.25 -4.01 3.68
C LEU A 8 -12.28 -2.93 3.20
N GLU A 9 -10.98 -3.19 3.34
CA GLU A 9 -9.95 -2.26 2.89
C GLU A 9 -9.95 -2.13 1.36
N GLU A 10 -10.18 -3.21 0.61
CA GLU A 10 -10.30 -3.17 -0.84
C GLU A 10 -11.39 -2.18 -1.28
N ASP A 11 -12.50 -2.14 -0.55
CA ASP A 11 -13.62 -1.25 -0.84
C ASP A 11 -13.27 0.22 -0.52
N ASN A 12 -12.56 0.48 0.59
CA ASN A 12 -12.07 1.81 0.93
C ASN A 12 -11.02 2.32 -0.05
N TYR A 13 -10.14 1.43 -0.52
CA TYR A 13 -9.18 1.75 -1.55
C TYR A 13 -9.88 2.06 -2.87
N CYS A 14 -10.79 1.20 -3.32
CA CYS A 14 -11.37 1.31 -4.66
C CYS A 14 -12.52 2.31 -4.78
N TYR A 15 -13.32 2.54 -3.74
CA TYR A 15 -14.60 3.22 -3.85
C TYR A 15 -14.80 4.35 -2.85
N LEU A 16 -15.63 5.34 -3.21
CA LEU A 16 -16.29 6.18 -2.20
C LEU A 16 -17.29 5.33 -1.43
N CYS A 17 -17.11 5.25 -0.11
CA CYS A 17 -18.03 4.56 0.79
C CYS A 17 -19.01 5.52 1.45
N CYS A 18 -20.26 5.10 1.59
CA CYS A 18 -21.39 5.92 2.04
C CYS A 18 -22.29 5.13 3.00
N GLY A 19 -22.81 5.80 4.03
CA GLY A 19 -23.63 5.18 5.07
C GLY A 19 -24.40 6.21 5.91
N ASN A 20 -25.22 5.73 6.84
CA ASN A 20 -25.90 6.53 7.85
C ASN A 20 -26.37 5.67 9.04
N SER A 21 -27.11 6.24 9.99
CA SER A 21 -27.58 5.52 11.19
C SER A 21 -28.52 4.33 10.92
N HIS A 22 -29.11 4.24 9.72
CA HIS A 22 -30.04 3.19 9.30
C HIS A 22 -29.48 2.30 8.19
N SER A 23 -28.32 2.63 7.61
CA SER A 23 -27.75 1.93 6.46
C SER A 23 -26.25 1.74 6.69
N ARG A 24 -25.80 0.48 6.62
CA ARG A 24 -24.38 0.10 6.78
C ARG A 24 -23.47 0.88 5.82
N CYS A 25 -22.22 1.09 6.20
CA CYS A 25 -21.26 1.71 5.30
C CYS A 25 -20.94 0.73 4.15
N LEU A 26 -21.19 1.15 2.91
CA LEU A 26 -20.95 0.36 1.70
C LEU A 26 -20.45 1.26 0.57
N PRO A 27 -19.85 0.69 -0.49
CA PRO A 27 -19.55 1.44 -1.70
C PRO A 27 -20.79 2.19 -2.22
N ALA A 28 -20.64 3.48 -2.51
CA ALA A 28 -21.73 4.40 -2.84
C ALA A 28 -22.63 3.90 -3.98
N HIS A 29 -22.06 3.18 -4.95
CA HIS A 29 -22.79 2.60 -6.06
C HIS A 29 -23.79 1.51 -5.64
N GLN A 30 -23.64 0.87 -4.47
CA GLN A 30 -24.66 -0.05 -3.93
C GLN A 30 -25.94 0.66 -3.50
N TYR A 31 -25.87 1.98 -3.27
CA TYR A 31 -27.01 2.85 -3.01
C TYR A 31 -27.44 3.66 -4.24
N ASN A 32 -26.97 3.29 -5.44
CA ASN A 32 -27.16 4.05 -6.69
C ASN A 32 -26.65 5.50 -6.62
N ILE A 33 -25.68 5.78 -5.75
CA ILE A 33 -24.99 7.07 -5.71
C ILE A 33 -23.82 6.98 -6.69
N LEU A 34 -24.00 7.56 -7.86
CA LEU A 34 -23.05 7.59 -8.97
C LEU A 34 -22.50 9.01 -9.17
N ARG A 35 -21.51 9.17 -10.03
CA ARG A 35 -21.07 10.46 -10.55
C ARG A 35 -22.14 11.03 -11.50
N ASP A 36 -22.04 12.31 -11.83
CA ASP A 36 -23.00 12.98 -12.73
C ASP A 36 -23.07 12.35 -14.13
N ASN A 37 -21.99 11.72 -14.57
CA ASN A 37 -21.90 11.00 -15.84
C ASN A 37 -22.41 9.54 -15.76
N GLY A 38 -22.93 9.10 -14.62
CA GLY A 38 -23.41 7.73 -14.39
C GLY A 38 -22.32 6.72 -14.02
N GLU A 39 -21.05 7.14 -13.90
CA GLU A 39 -19.97 6.24 -13.48
C GLU A 39 -19.92 6.03 -11.98
N ARG A 40 -19.27 4.95 -11.55
CA ARG A 40 -19.00 4.70 -10.14
C ARG A 40 -17.99 5.72 -9.61
N TRP A 41 -18.12 6.07 -8.34
CA TRP A 41 -17.04 6.72 -7.59
C TRP A 41 -15.95 5.68 -7.29
N GLU A 42 -15.25 5.26 -8.35
CA GLU A 42 -14.22 4.21 -8.35
C GLU A 42 -12.88 4.82 -8.77
N ARG A 43 -11.77 4.35 -8.18
CA ARG A 43 -10.41 4.69 -8.64
C ARG A 43 -10.14 4.07 -10.00
N GLU A 44 -9.37 4.76 -10.83
CA GLU A 44 -9.07 4.30 -12.20
C GLU A 44 -8.39 2.92 -12.21
N ALA A 45 -7.40 2.72 -11.34
CA ALA A 45 -6.74 1.43 -11.05
C ALA A 45 -7.74 0.27 -10.90
N CYS A 46 -8.72 0.44 -10.01
CA CYS A 46 -9.75 -0.57 -9.74
C CYS A 46 -10.73 -0.70 -10.90
N ALA A 47 -11.08 0.39 -11.58
CA ALA A 47 -11.93 0.34 -12.77
C ALA A 47 -11.28 -0.47 -13.90
N ARG A 48 -9.98 -0.31 -14.13
CA ARG A 48 -9.20 -1.11 -15.10
C ARG A 48 -9.22 -2.59 -14.72
N CYS A 49 -8.92 -2.92 -13.47
CA CYS A 49 -9.00 -4.30 -12.97
C CYS A 49 -10.41 -4.90 -13.14
N ARG A 50 -11.47 -4.15 -12.83
CA ARG A 50 -12.85 -4.62 -12.98
C ARG A 50 -13.26 -4.83 -14.44
N GLN A 51 -12.79 -3.99 -15.36
CA GLN A 51 -13.16 -4.05 -16.78
C GLN A 51 -12.35 -5.11 -17.54
N SER A 52 -11.06 -5.26 -17.22
CA SER A 52 -10.10 -6.14 -17.90
C SER A 52 -9.62 -7.29 -17.01
N GLY A 53 -10.42 -7.72 -16.03
CA GLY A 53 -9.97 -8.62 -14.96
C GLY A 53 -9.32 -9.92 -15.43
N ALA A 54 -9.77 -10.51 -16.55
CA ALA A 54 -9.14 -11.72 -17.09
C ALA A 54 -7.72 -11.47 -17.64
N GLU A 55 -7.45 -10.28 -18.17
CA GLU A 55 -6.13 -9.90 -18.70
C GLU A 55 -5.20 -9.40 -17.59
N LEU A 56 -5.77 -8.81 -16.54
CA LEU A 56 -5.04 -8.25 -15.41
C LEU A 56 -4.92 -9.20 -14.22
N GLU A 57 -5.47 -10.41 -14.29
CA GLU A 57 -5.44 -11.38 -13.19
C GLU A 57 -3.99 -11.64 -12.73
N GLY A 58 -3.71 -11.38 -11.45
CA GLY A 58 -2.39 -11.51 -10.84
C GLY A 58 -1.40 -10.39 -11.17
N LEU A 59 -1.79 -9.38 -11.96
CA LEU A 59 -0.97 -8.20 -12.24
C LEU A 59 -1.25 -7.08 -11.24
N ALA A 60 -0.28 -6.19 -11.06
CA ALA A 60 -0.43 -5.01 -10.23
C ALA A 60 -1.58 -4.14 -10.75
N CYS A 61 -2.49 -3.76 -9.85
CA CYS A 61 -3.60 -2.87 -10.19
C CYS A 61 -3.34 -1.42 -9.74
N ASP A 62 -2.42 -1.20 -8.80
CA ASP A 62 -1.99 0.10 -8.29
C ASP A 62 -0.53 0.36 -8.68
N ASP A 63 -0.27 1.51 -9.30
CA ASP A 63 1.08 1.93 -9.70
C ASP A 63 1.93 2.38 -8.50
N THR A 64 1.28 2.77 -7.39
CA THR A 64 1.94 3.20 -6.16
C THR A 64 2.23 2.04 -5.22
N ASP A 65 1.38 1.02 -5.20
CA ASP A 65 1.61 -0.24 -4.50
C ASP A 65 1.55 -1.43 -5.48
N PRO A 66 2.69 -1.81 -6.09
CA PRO A 66 2.74 -2.90 -7.07
C PRO A 66 2.42 -4.27 -6.45
N ALA A 67 2.30 -4.36 -5.12
CA ALA A 67 1.88 -5.57 -4.43
C ALA A 67 0.35 -5.71 -4.34
N ARG A 68 -0.43 -4.66 -4.62
CA ARG A 68 -1.88 -4.77 -4.82
C ARG A 68 -2.14 -5.39 -6.19
N LEU A 69 -2.64 -6.62 -6.19
CA LEU A 69 -2.89 -7.38 -7.41
C LEU A 69 -4.36 -7.33 -7.79
N CYS A 70 -4.64 -7.34 -9.09
CA CYS A 70 -5.98 -7.57 -9.60
C CYS A 70 -6.31 -9.07 -9.47
N LEU A 71 -7.30 -9.40 -8.67
CA LEU A 71 -7.77 -10.76 -8.40
C LEU A 71 -9.28 -10.80 -8.58
N GLN A 72 -9.76 -11.64 -9.50
CA GLN A 72 -11.18 -11.82 -9.80
C GLN A 72 -11.92 -10.50 -10.09
N GLY A 73 -11.25 -9.57 -10.79
CA GLY A 73 -11.78 -8.25 -11.14
C GLY A 73 -11.88 -7.26 -9.97
N LYS A 74 -11.16 -7.51 -8.87
CA LYS A 74 -10.99 -6.58 -7.74
C LYS A 74 -9.51 -6.37 -7.42
N CYS A 75 -9.14 -5.16 -7.01
CA CYS A 75 -7.83 -4.95 -6.40
C CYS A 75 -7.79 -5.62 -5.02
N SER A 76 -6.72 -6.36 -4.72
CA SER A 76 -6.46 -6.91 -3.40
C SER A 76 -6.12 -5.83 -2.38
N ASN A 77 -6.12 -6.22 -1.11
CA ASN A 77 -5.54 -5.41 -0.05
C ASN A 77 -4.07 -5.10 -0.31
N SER A 78 -3.58 -4.02 0.28
CA SER A 78 -2.14 -3.79 0.37
C SER A 78 -1.51 -4.91 1.18
N VAL A 79 -0.27 -5.26 0.82
CA VAL A 79 0.59 -6.09 1.68
C VAL A 79 0.87 -5.41 3.02
N CYS A 80 0.74 -4.09 3.08
CA CYS A 80 0.96 -3.27 4.27
C CYS A 80 -0.27 -3.08 5.16
N HIS A 81 -1.46 -3.50 4.72
CA HIS A 81 -2.70 -3.24 5.42
C HIS A 81 -2.68 -3.69 6.89
N ASP A 82 -2.22 -4.93 7.14
CA ASP A 82 -2.13 -5.53 8.47
C ASP A 82 -0.74 -5.37 9.11
N LYS A 83 0.18 -4.63 8.48
CA LYS A 83 1.55 -4.45 8.96
C LYS A 83 1.71 -3.12 9.68
N LYS A 84 2.58 -3.11 10.69
CA LYS A 84 2.98 -1.86 11.33
C LYS A 84 3.91 -1.06 10.41
N PRO A 85 3.87 0.28 10.44
CA PRO A 85 4.86 1.11 9.77
C PRO A 85 6.29 0.69 10.12
N GLY A 86 7.16 0.64 9.13
CA GLY A 86 8.55 0.21 9.27
C GLY A 86 8.78 -1.30 9.16
N GLN A 87 7.73 -2.14 9.12
CA GLN A 87 7.91 -3.58 8.91
C GLN A 87 8.20 -3.92 7.44
N TYR A 88 9.05 -4.93 7.23
CA TYR A 88 9.33 -5.46 5.91
C TYR A 88 8.07 -6.01 5.23
N CYS A 89 7.85 -5.56 4.00
CA CYS A 89 6.70 -5.91 3.16
C CYS A 89 7.08 -6.85 2.00
N ASP A 90 8.37 -6.97 1.69
CA ASP A 90 8.88 -7.87 0.66
C ASP A 90 9.75 -8.99 1.27
N ARG A 91 9.93 -10.07 0.50
CA ARG A 91 10.72 -11.22 0.95
C ARG A 91 12.23 -10.99 0.95
N LYS A 92 12.72 -10.03 0.17
CA LYS A 92 14.15 -9.71 0.11
C LYS A 92 14.57 -8.75 1.22
N MET A 93 13.62 -8.25 2.01
CA MET A 93 13.85 -7.26 3.05
C MET A 93 14.48 -5.98 2.48
N GLU A 94 14.05 -5.58 1.28
CA GLU A 94 14.52 -4.36 0.59
C GLU A 94 13.53 -3.20 0.76
N LYS A 95 12.28 -3.50 1.13
CA LYS A 95 11.15 -2.56 1.22
C LYS A 95 10.40 -2.72 2.55
N ILE A 96 9.91 -1.60 3.06
CA ILE A 96 9.12 -1.54 4.29
C ILE A 96 7.77 -0.87 4.01
N CYS A 97 6.82 -1.08 4.93
CA CYS A 97 5.55 -0.38 4.92
C CYS A 97 5.71 1.07 5.40
N VAL A 98 5.37 2.02 4.52
CA VAL A 98 5.28 3.45 4.82
C VAL A 98 3.91 3.92 4.37
N ASP A 99 3.07 4.38 5.30
CA ASP A 99 1.72 4.88 5.01
C ASP A 99 0.88 3.94 4.10
N ASP A 100 0.87 2.64 4.42
CA ASP A 100 0.19 1.57 3.66
C ASP A 100 0.77 1.29 2.25
N ILE A 101 1.97 1.79 1.97
CA ILE A 101 2.68 1.54 0.70
C ILE A 101 3.94 0.71 0.96
N CYS A 102 4.14 -0.34 0.16
CA CYS A 102 5.32 -1.19 0.21
C CYS A 102 6.46 -0.60 -0.65
N GLU A 103 7.38 0.14 -0.03
CA GLU A 103 8.43 0.86 -0.75
C GLU A 103 9.81 0.86 -0.05
N ASN A 104 10.84 1.29 -0.78
CA ASN A 104 12.18 1.54 -0.23
C ASN A 104 12.35 3.06 -0.03
N PRO A 105 12.10 3.60 1.18
CA PRO A 105 12.25 5.03 1.43
C PRO A 105 13.71 5.51 1.30
N CYS A 106 14.71 4.64 1.50
CA CYS A 106 16.12 4.99 1.35
C CYS A 106 16.49 5.30 -0.11
N ALA A 107 15.80 4.64 -1.06
CA ALA A 107 16.00 4.89 -2.49
C ALA A 107 15.64 6.32 -2.92
N ARG A 108 14.81 7.03 -2.15
CA ARG A 108 14.47 8.46 -2.37
C ARG A 108 15.67 9.37 -2.15
N ILE A 109 16.63 8.97 -1.31
CA ILE A 109 17.87 9.70 -1.06
C ILE A 109 18.91 9.34 -2.12
N SER A 110 19.10 8.04 -2.37
CA SER A 110 19.97 7.53 -3.42
C SER A 110 19.52 6.13 -3.84
N SER A 111 19.48 5.87 -5.14
CA SER A 111 19.04 4.58 -5.71
C SER A 111 19.88 3.37 -5.28
N HIS A 112 21.08 3.61 -4.75
CA HIS A 112 21.97 2.56 -4.24
C HIS A 112 21.76 2.24 -2.76
N LEU A 113 20.87 2.96 -2.07
CA LEU A 113 20.58 2.73 -0.66
C LEU A 113 19.42 1.75 -0.48
N MET A 114 19.58 0.84 0.47
CA MET A 114 18.55 -0.10 0.88
C MET A 114 18.27 0.01 2.36
N VAL A 115 17.03 -0.32 2.73
CA VAL A 115 16.62 -0.41 4.13
C VAL A 115 17.41 -1.52 4.82
N CYS A 116 17.88 -1.26 6.04
CA CYS A 116 18.48 -2.27 6.90
C CYS A 116 17.96 -2.14 8.33
N ASP A 117 18.17 -3.18 9.12
CA ASP A 117 17.98 -3.08 10.57
C ASP A 117 18.96 -2.05 11.14
N CYS A 118 18.45 -1.19 12.03
CA CYS A 118 19.30 -0.30 12.79
C CYS A 118 20.15 -1.09 13.80
N PRO A 119 21.37 -0.64 14.11
CA PRO A 119 22.17 -1.26 15.15
C PRO A 119 21.43 -1.21 16.49
N LEU A 120 21.47 -2.31 17.24
CA LEU A 120 20.83 -2.45 18.55
C LEU A 120 21.22 -1.32 19.52
N ILE A 121 22.46 -0.83 19.42
CA ILE A 121 22.95 0.32 20.16
C ILE A 121 23.60 1.26 19.16
N ASP A 122 23.22 2.53 19.21
CA ASP A 122 23.85 3.57 18.43
C ASP A 122 25.31 3.79 18.86
N PRO A 123 26.27 3.73 17.95
CA PRO A 123 27.67 3.94 18.31
C PRO A 123 27.99 5.40 18.68
N ASP A 124 27.22 6.37 18.20
CA ASP A 124 27.48 7.80 18.41
C ASP A 124 26.80 8.33 19.68
N THR A 125 25.63 7.78 20.02
CA THR A 125 24.77 8.27 21.11
C THR A 125 24.58 7.27 22.25
N GLY A 126 24.87 5.98 22.03
CA GLY A 126 24.72 4.92 23.03
C GLY A 126 23.28 4.50 23.32
N PHE A 127 22.29 5.00 22.58
CA PHE A 127 20.88 4.64 22.77
C PHE A 127 20.51 3.32 22.08
N ALA A 128 19.58 2.58 22.68
CA ALA A 128 19.04 1.38 22.08
C ALA A 128 18.24 1.70 20.80
N SER A 129 18.19 0.78 19.84
CA SER A 129 17.33 0.87 18.64
C SER A 129 15.86 1.03 19.01
N ASP A 130 15.43 0.32 20.06
CA ASP A 130 14.00 0.20 20.42
C ASP A 130 13.44 1.50 21.03
N ASP A 131 14.31 2.38 21.49
CA ASP A 131 13.96 3.70 22.03
C ASP A 131 13.89 4.78 20.92
N ARG A 132 14.02 4.39 19.64
CA ARG A 132 14.18 5.32 18.51
C ARG A 132 13.31 4.94 17.31
N CYS A 133 12.61 5.92 16.76
CA CYS A 133 11.93 5.79 15.47
C CYS A 133 12.87 6.26 14.35
N GLN A 134 13.84 5.43 13.98
CA GLN A 134 14.84 5.76 12.95
C GLN A 134 14.74 4.81 11.75
N LEU A 135 15.01 5.36 10.56
CA LEU A 135 15.19 4.60 9.33
C LEU A 135 16.69 4.44 9.09
N CYS A 136 17.17 3.20 9.02
CA CYS A 136 18.56 2.90 8.70
C CYS A 136 18.72 2.44 7.25
N ALA A 137 19.82 2.87 6.64
CA ALA A 137 20.14 2.61 5.25
C ALA A 137 21.58 2.13 5.09
N ILE A 138 21.79 1.14 4.22
CA ILE A 138 23.12 0.69 3.80
C ILE A 138 23.30 0.88 2.30
N LEU A 139 24.56 1.10 1.89
CA LEU A 139 24.93 1.07 0.49
C LEU A 139 24.91 -0.36 -0.03
N PHE A 140 24.24 -0.57 -1.16
CA PHE A 140 24.34 -1.82 -1.90
C PHE A 140 25.69 -1.89 -2.61
N SER A 141 26.63 -2.64 -2.05
CA SER A 141 27.87 -2.99 -2.77
C SER A 141 27.59 -4.12 -3.75
N ILE A 142 27.45 -3.78 -5.03
CA ILE A 142 27.66 -4.76 -6.10
C ILE A 142 29.16 -5.08 -6.07
N ASN A 143 29.53 -6.24 -5.56
CA ASN A 143 30.85 -6.80 -5.84
C ASN A 143 30.90 -7.10 -7.34
N GLN A 144 31.25 -6.11 -8.17
CA GLN A 144 31.77 -6.37 -9.50
C GLN A 144 33.09 -7.10 -9.30
N LYS A 145 33.06 -8.43 -9.45
CA LYS A 145 34.25 -9.20 -9.75
C LYS A 145 34.65 -8.84 -11.18
N ASP A 146 35.64 -7.97 -11.31
CA ASP A 146 36.55 -8.01 -12.46
C ASP A 146 37.39 -9.29 -12.42
#